data_AF-A0A8S3QIQ8-F1
#
_entry.id   AF-A0A8S3QIQ8-F1
#
_cell.length_a   1.000
_cell.length_b   1.000
_cell.length_c   1.000
_cell.angle_alpha   90.00
_cell.angle_beta   90.00
_cell.angle_gamma   90.00
#
_symmetry.space_group_name_H-M   'P 1'
#
loop_
_entity.id
_entity.type
_entity.pdbx_description
1 polymer ?
#
loop_
_entity_poly.entity_id
_entity_poly.type
_entity_poly.pdbx_seq_one_letter_code
_entity_poly.pdbx_strand_id
1 'polypeptide(L)'
;MGKKTFNNRRISLIKGDSTKTVPQFQGKCDIIHIDGAKHAHFPETDMKNMARVASCNNLLLVDDCSKSWPAVLKGVDYLKRNDLLNNIKMPVPKGLIYRDAQKGWCIGSYNVKYQAEPIPRSFTFLNRTFCAPSWHGHNCDLFFSKPCSNLSDECFYSNITGTLSVPCKRWHGAQSVEKITWDKRVTPTDRNEAHAKSFNYYKSLPQHLGNIIEIGAGPFTQAQTIVQGKTATSITLIEPMAFHYMTNVKRCFYKNGSFEVFRQRFYLYLRRS
;
A
#
# COMPACT_ATOMS: atom_id res chain seq x y z
N MET A 1 13.59 10.28 5.24
CA MET A 1 12.90 9.35 4.33
C MET A 1 13.79 9.11 3.12
N GLY A 2 14.05 7.86 2.73
CA GLY A 2 14.89 7.56 1.57
C GLY A 2 14.05 7.48 0.29
N LYS A 3 14.24 8.38 -0.67
CA LYS A 3 13.55 8.35 -1.97
C LYS A 3 14.56 8.08 -3.09
N LYS A 4 14.24 7.14 -3.97
CA LYS A 4 14.95 6.94 -5.25
C LYS A 4 13.97 7.13 -6.40
N THR A 5 14.41 7.74 -7.50
CA THR A 5 13.58 7.92 -8.69
C THR A 5 14.26 7.33 -9.90
N PHE A 6 13.50 6.73 -10.80
CA PHE A 6 14.00 6.09 -12.00
C PHE A 6 13.07 6.29 -13.20
N ASN A 7 13.52 5.86 -14.39
CA ASN A 7 12.79 5.98 -15.66
C ASN A 7 12.29 7.41 -15.95
N ASN A 8 13.23 8.36 -16.08
CA ASN A 8 12.94 9.79 -16.24
C ASN A 8 12.00 10.33 -15.14
N ARG A 9 12.23 9.90 -13.89
CA ARG A 9 11.44 10.26 -12.70
C ARG A 9 9.99 9.75 -12.67
N ARG A 10 9.59 8.86 -13.58
CA ARG A 10 8.25 8.26 -13.59
C ARG A 10 8.05 7.22 -12.49
N ILE A 11 9.11 6.57 -12.02
CA ILE A 11 9.01 5.59 -10.92
C ILE A 11 9.70 6.19 -9.70
N SER A 12 8.97 6.34 -8.59
CA SER A 12 9.47 6.74 -7.28
C SER A 12 9.42 5.57 -6.32
N LEU A 13 10.52 5.30 -5.62
CA LEU A 13 10.60 4.33 -4.56
C LEU A 13 10.85 5.06 -3.26
N ILE A 14 9.92 4.95 -2.32
CA ILE A 14 9.98 5.54 -0.99
C ILE A 14 10.21 4.41 0.01
N LYS A 15 11.40 4.40 0.62
CA LYS A 15 11.68 3.51 1.74
C LYS A 15 11.10 4.12 3.01
N GLY A 16 10.14 3.42 3.63
CA GLY A 16 9.64 3.78 4.95
C GLY A 16 8.32 3.14 5.30
N ASP A 17 7.90 3.40 6.53
CA ASP A 17 6.60 3.05 7.07
C ASP A 17 5.48 3.81 6.35
N SER A 18 4.54 3.09 5.76
CA SER A 18 3.39 3.66 5.02
C SER A 18 2.52 4.57 5.89
N THR A 19 2.40 4.24 7.18
CA THR A 19 1.64 5.05 8.14
C THR A 19 2.24 6.44 8.37
N LYS A 20 3.54 6.61 8.06
CA LYS A 20 4.28 7.87 8.20
C LYS A 20 4.54 8.55 6.86
N THR A 21 4.77 7.76 5.82
CA THR A 21 5.14 8.24 4.49
C THR A 21 3.94 8.73 3.69
N VAL A 22 2.79 8.04 3.75
CA VAL A 22 1.58 8.44 3.01
C VAL A 22 1.03 9.79 3.47
N PRO A 23 0.97 10.11 4.79
CA PRO A 23 0.55 11.45 5.23
C PRO A 23 1.43 12.61 4.72
N GLN A 24 2.67 12.32 4.34
CA GLN A 24 3.61 13.30 3.79
C GLN A 24 3.62 13.32 2.25
N PHE A 25 2.87 12.42 1.61
CA PHE A 25 2.80 12.31 0.17
C PHE A 25 2.07 13.52 -0.42
N GLN A 26 2.70 14.20 -1.38
CA GLN A 26 2.11 15.30 -2.12
C GLN A 26 1.62 14.81 -3.46
N GLY A 27 0.32 14.95 -3.72
CA GLY A 27 -0.30 14.61 -4.99
C GLY A 27 -1.58 13.81 -4.86
N LYS A 28 -2.16 13.49 -6.02
CA LYS A 28 -3.35 12.65 -6.14
C LYS A 28 -3.06 11.45 -7.04
N CYS A 29 -3.69 10.33 -6.73
CA CYS A 29 -3.47 9.02 -7.30
C CYS A 29 -4.79 8.49 -7.88
N ASP A 30 -4.69 8.00 -9.11
CA ASP A 30 -5.78 7.42 -9.88
C ASP A 30 -5.86 5.91 -9.64
N ILE A 31 -4.73 5.25 -9.38
CA ILE A 31 -4.70 3.85 -8.96
C ILE A 31 -4.00 3.76 -7.60
N ILE A 32 -4.69 3.16 -6.63
CA ILE A 32 -4.21 2.94 -5.27
C ILE A 32 -4.20 1.43 -5.02
N HIS A 33 -3.03 0.86 -4.79
CA HIS A 33 -2.86 -0.56 -4.46
C HIS A 33 -2.37 -0.74 -3.02
N ILE A 34 -3.07 -1.58 -2.25
CA ILE A 34 -2.71 -1.92 -0.88
C ILE A 34 -2.38 -3.42 -0.84
N ASP A 35 -1.09 -3.71 -0.72
CA ASP A 35 -0.48 -5.05 -0.67
C ASP A 35 0.45 -5.16 0.55
N GLY A 36 0.02 -4.56 1.66
CA GLY A 36 0.86 -4.31 2.82
C GLY A 36 0.32 -4.90 4.10
N ALA A 37 1.25 -5.42 4.92
CA ALA A 37 1.13 -5.70 6.34
C ALA A 37 -0.01 -6.65 6.79
N LYS A 38 0.39 -7.81 7.32
CA LYS A 38 -0.51 -8.83 7.91
C LYS A 38 -0.95 -8.54 9.35
N HIS A 39 -0.56 -7.38 9.88
CA HIS A 39 -0.84 -6.99 11.26
C HIS A 39 -2.08 -6.10 11.33
N ALA A 40 -2.88 -6.30 12.39
CA ALA A 40 -4.29 -5.92 12.48
C ALA A 40 -4.67 -4.49 12.07
N HIS A 41 -3.75 -3.53 12.21
CA HIS A 41 -4.04 -2.09 12.17
C HIS A 41 -3.38 -1.35 10.99
N PHE A 42 -2.37 -1.94 10.34
CA PHE A 42 -1.66 -1.30 9.23
C PHE A 42 -2.55 -1.15 7.99
N PRO A 43 -3.24 -2.20 7.49
CA PRO A 43 -4.12 -2.06 6.33
C PRO A 43 -5.21 -1.01 6.56
N GLU A 44 -5.79 -0.96 7.76
CA GLU A 44 -6.78 0.05 8.11
C GLU A 44 -6.19 1.47 8.08
N THR A 45 -5.02 1.68 8.67
CA THR A 45 -4.36 3.01 8.69
C THR A 45 -3.93 3.44 7.28
N ASP A 46 -3.40 2.51 6.50
CA ASP A 46 -3.02 2.73 5.12
C ASP A 46 -4.23 3.11 4.27
N MET A 47 -5.35 2.39 4.40
CA MET A 47 -6.62 2.74 3.74
C MET A 47 -7.10 4.15 4.10
N LYS A 48 -7.06 4.53 5.38
CA LYS A 48 -7.45 5.89 5.81
C LYS A 48 -6.55 6.96 5.21
N ASN A 49 -5.24 6.76 5.27
CA ASN A 49 -4.28 7.72 4.74
C ASN A 49 -4.39 7.82 3.21
N MET A 50 -4.65 6.69 2.53
CA MET A 50 -4.77 6.64 1.08
C MET A 50 -6.01 7.37 0.55
N ALA A 51 -7.10 7.45 1.32
CA ALA A 51 -8.27 8.25 0.95
C ALA A 51 -7.88 9.72 0.66
N ARG A 52 -6.87 10.26 1.35
CA ARG A 52 -6.40 11.65 1.15
C ARG A 52 -5.66 11.86 -0.16
N VAL A 53 -4.97 10.84 -0.65
CA VAL A 53 -4.23 10.91 -1.90
C VAL A 53 -5.08 10.43 -3.08
N ALA A 54 -6.32 10.00 -2.87
CA ALA A 54 -7.20 9.59 -3.95
C ALA A 54 -7.62 10.75 -4.85
N SER A 55 -7.51 10.58 -6.17
CA SER A 55 -8.09 11.49 -7.16
C SER A 55 -9.61 11.31 -7.26
N CYS A 56 -10.29 12.21 -7.98
CA CYS A 56 -11.76 12.09 -8.16
C CYS A 56 -12.18 10.85 -8.96
N ASN A 57 -11.29 10.31 -9.80
CA ASN A 57 -11.52 9.13 -10.62
C ASN A 57 -10.64 7.96 -10.17
N ASN A 58 -10.43 7.84 -8.86
CA ASN A 58 -9.54 6.84 -8.30
C ASN A 58 -10.12 5.42 -8.38
N LEU A 59 -9.23 4.44 -8.39
CA LEU A 59 -9.51 3.03 -8.20
C LEU A 59 -8.66 2.49 -7.06
N LEU A 60 -9.32 1.84 -6.11
CA LEU A 60 -8.71 1.13 -4.99
C LEU A 60 -8.66 -0.37 -5.29
N LEU A 61 -7.47 -0.94 -5.17
CA LEU A 61 -7.17 -2.36 -5.28
C LEU A 61 -6.56 -2.83 -3.94
N VAL A 62 -7.09 -3.89 -3.36
CA VAL A 62 -6.68 -4.38 -2.03
C VAL A 62 -6.40 -5.89 -2.10
N ASP A 63 -5.16 -6.30 -1.79
CA ASP A 63 -4.78 -7.70 -1.59
C ASP A 63 -5.30 -8.21 -0.24
N ASP A 64 -5.40 -9.53 -0.10
CA ASP A 64 -5.70 -10.25 1.12
C ASP A 64 -7.06 -9.81 1.71
N CYS A 65 -7.98 -9.37 0.86
CA CYS A 65 -9.34 -9.01 1.22
C CYS A 65 -10.20 -10.27 1.41
N SER A 66 -9.95 -11.02 2.48
CA SER A 66 -10.66 -12.27 2.80
C SER A 66 -10.78 -12.52 4.29
N LYS A 67 -11.62 -13.49 4.67
CA LYS A 67 -11.83 -13.88 6.07
C LYS A 67 -10.55 -14.36 6.77
N SER A 68 -9.58 -14.89 6.01
CA SER A 68 -8.28 -15.31 6.55
C SER A 68 -7.40 -14.13 6.95
N TRP A 69 -7.77 -12.91 6.56
CA TRP A 69 -7.07 -11.67 6.91
C TRP A 69 -8.04 -10.63 7.51
N PRO A 70 -8.47 -10.83 8.77
CA PRO A 70 -9.44 -9.94 9.42
C PRO A 70 -8.99 -8.47 9.49
N ALA A 71 -7.67 -8.23 9.52
CA ALA A 71 -7.07 -6.90 9.50
C ALA A 71 -7.50 -6.07 8.29
N VAL A 72 -7.43 -6.68 7.10
CA VAL A 72 -7.77 -6.04 5.83
C VAL A 72 -9.27 -5.78 5.76
N LEU A 73 -10.09 -6.77 6.15
CA LEU A 73 -11.55 -6.61 6.20
C LEU A 73 -11.99 -5.51 7.16
N LYS A 74 -11.36 -5.40 8.34
CA LYS A 74 -11.61 -4.29 9.27
C LYS A 74 -11.35 -2.92 8.65
N GLY A 75 -10.26 -2.79 7.88
CA GLY A 75 -9.96 -1.57 7.13
C GLY A 75 -11.04 -1.24 6.11
N VAL A 76 -11.46 -2.23 5.32
CA VAL A 76 -12.56 -2.09 4.35
C VAL A 76 -13.87 -1.68 5.03
N ASP A 77 -14.22 -2.33 6.13
CA ASP A 77 -15.44 -2.05 6.88
C ASP A 77 -15.39 -0.67 7.57
N TYR A 78 -14.21 -0.21 7.98
CA TYR A 78 -14.02 1.17 8.41
C TYR A 78 -14.37 2.15 7.28
N LEU A 79 -13.83 1.94 6.08
CA LEU A 79 -14.10 2.84 4.96
C LEU A 79 -15.59 2.89 4.61
N LYS A 80 -16.28 1.74 4.61
CA LYS A 80 -17.73 1.66 4.38
C LYS A 80 -18.53 2.43 5.45
N ARG A 81 -18.26 2.19 6.73
CA ARG A 81 -19.00 2.80 7.84
C ARG A 81 -18.85 4.32 7.92
N ASN A 82 -17.77 4.87 7.36
CA ASN A 82 -17.49 6.30 7.34
C ASN A 82 -17.77 6.94 5.97
N ASP A 83 -18.50 6.25 5.07
CA ASP A 83 -18.83 6.74 3.73
C ASP A 83 -17.60 7.18 2.89
N LEU A 84 -16.45 6.55 3.13
CA LEU A 84 -15.20 6.84 2.42
C LEU A 84 -15.02 5.96 1.18
N LEU A 85 -15.94 5.03 0.90
CA LEU A 85 -15.80 4.01 -0.13
C LEU A 85 -17.05 3.91 -1.00
N ASN A 86 -16.87 4.10 -2.29
CA ASN A 86 -17.85 3.86 -3.34
C ASN A 86 -17.63 2.47 -3.96
N ASN A 87 -18.74 1.81 -4.29
CA ASN A 87 -18.77 0.69 -5.24
C ASN A 87 -17.75 -0.43 -5.01
N ILE A 88 -17.52 -0.85 -3.75
CA ILE A 88 -16.64 -1.99 -3.50
C ILE A 88 -17.29 -3.29 -3.98
N LYS A 89 -16.57 -3.97 -4.87
CA LYS A 89 -16.85 -5.33 -5.29
C LYS A 89 -15.74 -6.24 -4.77
N MET A 90 -16.13 -7.28 -4.05
CA MET A 90 -15.25 -8.42 -3.87
C MET A 90 -15.36 -9.28 -5.13
N PRO A 91 -14.29 -9.51 -5.91
CA PRO A 91 -14.26 -10.71 -6.71
C PRO A 91 -14.28 -11.92 -5.77
N VAL A 92 -15.38 -12.68 -5.82
CA VAL A 92 -15.28 -14.14 -5.83
C VAL A 92 -15.85 -14.57 -7.18
N PRO A 93 -15.02 -14.73 -8.22
CA PRO A 93 -15.47 -15.47 -9.39
C PRO A 93 -15.78 -16.88 -8.89
N LYS A 94 -17.06 -17.26 -8.84
CA LYS A 94 -17.46 -18.66 -8.70
C LYS A 94 -16.83 -19.42 -9.87
N GLY A 95 -15.81 -20.24 -9.61
CA GLY A 95 -15.24 -21.15 -10.61
C GLY A 95 -13.71 -21.24 -10.70
N LEU A 96 -12.96 -20.31 -10.11
CA LEU A 96 -11.48 -20.41 -10.03
C LEU A 96 -11.06 -20.84 -8.63
N ILE A 97 -11.35 -22.09 -8.28
CA ILE A 97 -10.90 -22.70 -7.03
C ILE A 97 -9.41 -23.04 -7.21
N TYR A 98 -8.53 -22.09 -6.91
CA TYR A 98 -7.18 -22.44 -6.48
C TYR A 98 -7.28 -23.10 -5.09
N ARG A 99 -6.44 -24.11 -4.81
CA ARG A 99 -6.38 -24.77 -3.48
C ARG A 99 -6.13 -23.78 -2.31
N ASP A 100 -5.74 -22.53 -2.61
CA ASP A 100 -5.61 -21.40 -1.69
C ASP A 100 -6.86 -20.47 -1.69
N ALA A 101 -8.08 -21.03 -1.72
CA ALA A 101 -9.36 -20.30 -1.68
C ALA A 101 -9.59 -19.39 -0.45
N GLN A 102 -8.58 -19.25 0.40
CA GLN A 102 -8.55 -18.39 1.58
C GLN A 102 -8.06 -16.96 1.31
N LYS A 103 -7.49 -16.65 0.14
CA LYS A 103 -6.98 -15.31 -0.18
C LYS A 103 -7.86 -14.64 -1.24
N GLY A 104 -8.34 -13.44 -0.92
CA GLY A 104 -9.33 -12.71 -1.70
C GLY A 104 -8.80 -11.34 -2.09
N TRP A 105 -9.48 -10.70 -3.03
CA TRP A 105 -9.15 -9.36 -3.52
C TRP A 105 -10.37 -8.48 -3.35
N CYS A 106 -10.14 -7.18 -3.26
CA CYS A 106 -11.21 -6.19 -3.32
C CYS A 106 -10.87 -5.09 -4.32
N ILE A 107 -11.88 -4.65 -5.06
CA ILE A 107 -11.82 -3.49 -5.95
C ILE A 107 -12.92 -2.50 -5.57
N GLY A 108 -12.61 -1.22 -5.52
CA GLY A 108 -13.58 -0.17 -5.25
C GLY A 108 -13.02 1.20 -5.63
N SER A 109 -13.61 2.27 -5.12
CA SER A 109 -13.05 3.62 -5.23
C SER A 109 -13.34 4.41 -3.97
N TYR A 110 -12.46 5.34 -3.61
CA TYR A 110 -12.71 6.25 -2.49
C TYR A 110 -13.79 7.28 -2.86
N ASN A 111 -14.67 7.56 -1.90
CA ASN A 111 -15.57 8.70 -1.93
C ASN A 111 -14.82 9.97 -1.53
N VAL A 112 -14.23 10.64 -2.51
CA VAL A 112 -13.43 11.86 -2.32
C VAL A 112 -14.23 13.11 -1.96
N LYS A 113 -15.56 13.02 -1.75
CA LYS A 113 -16.35 14.13 -1.19
C LYS A 113 -15.83 14.54 0.19
N TYR A 114 -15.25 13.59 0.91
CA TYR A 114 -14.54 13.81 2.17
C TYR A 114 -13.03 13.82 1.90
N GLN A 115 -12.51 14.90 1.30
CA GLN A 115 -11.09 15.15 1.39
C GLN A 115 -10.79 15.40 2.87
N ALA A 116 -10.32 14.37 3.57
CA ALA A 116 -10.09 14.47 5.00
C ALA A 116 -9.23 15.70 5.27
N GLU A 117 -9.75 16.60 6.10
CA GLU A 117 -9.05 17.76 6.61
C GLU A 117 -7.58 17.39 6.90
N PRO A 118 -6.62 18.29 6.59
CA PRO A 118 -5.23 18.03 6.91
C PRO A 118 -5.13 17.59 8.37
N ILE A 119 -4.43 16.48 8.63
CA ILE A 119 -4.28 16.01 10.02
C ILE A 119 -3.69 17.19 10.80
N PRO A 120 -4.39 17.71 11.83
CA PRO A 120 -3.85 18.77 12.66
C PRO A 120 -2.47 18.34 13.15
N ARG A 121 -1.43 19.17 12.94
CA ARG A 121 -0.06 18.85 13.37
C ARG A 121 -0.02 18.50 14.87
N SER A 122 -0.94 19.12 15.61
CA SER A 122 -1.30 18.75 16.95
C SER A 122 -2.80 18.95 17.19
N PHE A 123 -3.34 18.28 18.21
CA PHE A 123 -4.67 18.55 18.75
C PHE A 123 -4.59 18.73 20.26
N THR A 124 -5.42 19.60 20.84
CA THR A 124 -5.48 19.81 22.29
C THR A 124 -6.67 19.05 22.88
N PHE A 125 -6.41 18.24 23.91
CA PHE A 125 -7.44 17.53 24.65
C PHE A 125 -7.13 17.62 26.15
N LEU A 126 -8.09 18.08 26.96
CA LEU A 126 -7.94 18.28 28.41
C LEU A 126 -6.68 19.09 28.79
N ASN A 127 -6.49 20.27 28.17
CA ASN A 127 -5.33 21.16 28.37
C ASN A 127 -3.95 20.53 28.08
N ARG A 128 -3.90 19.44 27.30
CA ARG A 128 -2.66 18.82 26.82
C ARG A 128 -2.63 18.78 25.30
N THR A 129 -1.46 19.02 24.71
CA THR A 129 -1.25 19.05 23.26
C THR A 129 -0.65 17.72 22.79
N PHE A 130 -1.31 17.11 21.81
CA PHE A 130 -0.96 15.81 21.23
C PHE A 130 -0.51 16.00 19.80
N CYS A 131 0.67 15.48 19.44
CA CYS A 131 1.14 15.48 18.05
C CYS A 131 0.39 14.43 17.22
N ALA A 132 0.08 14.78 15.97
CA ALA A 132 -0.31 13.77 14.99
C ALA A 132 0.83 12.77 14.74
N PRO A 133 0.52 11.52 14.33
CA PRO A 133 1.54 10.54 13.99
C PRO A 133 2.56 11.13 12.99
N SER A 134 3.85 11.02 13.30
CA SER A 134 4.99 11.60 12.55
C SER A 134 5.35 13.07 12.82
N TRP A 135 4.76 13.72 13.83
CA TRP A 135 5.18 15.06 14.31
C TRP A 135 5.90 14.97 15.67
N HIS A 136 6.95 15.78 15.87
CA HIS A 136 7.76 15.84 17.10
C HIS A 136 8.23 17.29 17.37
N GLY A 137 8.29 17.70 18.64
CA GLY A 137 8.72 19.05 19.09
C GLY A 137 8.51 19.30 20.59
N HIS A 138 9.01 20.44 21.11
CA HIS A 138 9.05 20.81 22.53
C HIS A 138 7.69 20.90 23.26
N ASN A 139 6.56 20.92 22.52
CA ASN A 139 5.21 21.10 23.05
C ASN A 139 4.34 19.82 22.99
N CYS A 140 4.94 18.64 22.78
CA CYS A 140 4.21 17.37 22.69
C CYS A 140 4.53 16.49 23.91
N ASP A 141 3.66 16.57 24.91
CA ASP A 141 3.96 16.07 26.25
C ASP A 141 3.73 14.56 26.41
N LEU A 142 2.77 13.95 25.71
CA LEU A 142 2.38 12.56 26.03
C LEU A 142 1.83 11.77 24.83
N PHE A 143 2.40 10.58 24.64
CA PHE A 143 1.77 9.48 23.89
C PHE A 143 0.77 8.77 24.81
N PHE A 144 -0.52 8.78 24.47
CA PHE A 144 -1.43 7.78 25.04
C PHE A 144 -1.13 6.44 24.37
N SER A 145 -0.62 5.48 25.12
CA SER A 145 -0.83 4.07 24.78
C SER A 145 -1.77 3.49 25.84
N LYS A 146 -2.79 2.75 25.39
CA LYS A 146 -3.40 1.74 26.27
C LYS A 146 -2.30 0.74 26.67
N PRO A 147 -2.45 -0.03 27.76
CA PRO A 147 -1.52 -1.12 28.04
C PRO A 147 -1.38 -2.04 26.81
N CYS A 148 -0.17 -2.17 26.30
CA CYS A 148 0.09 -2.96 25.10
C CYS A 148 0.24 -4.44 25.45
N SER A 149 -0.44 -5.30 24.69
CA SER A 149 -0.20 -6.74 24.70
C SER A 149 0.56 -7.15 23.44
N ASN A 150 1.26 -8.27 23.48
CA ASN A 150 1.91 -8.81 22.28
C ASN A 150 0.90 -9.32 21.24
N LEU A 151 -0.36 -9.55 21.66
CA LEU A 151 -1.43 -10.15 20.87
C LEU A 151 -2.21 -9.13 20.02
N SER A 152 -2.11 -7.84 20.33
CA SER A 152 -2.90 -6.80 19.65
C SER A 152 -2.12 -5.48 19.52
N ASP A 153 -2.35 -4.78 18.41
CA ASP A 153 -1.82 -3.45 18.13
C ASP A 153 -2.80 -2.32 18.50
N GLU A 154 -3.96 -2.64 19.07
CA GLU A 154 -4.99 -1.67 19.44
C GLU A 154 -4.48 -0.61 20.42
N CYS A 155 -3.43 -0.91 21.18
CA CYS A 155 -2.81 0.07 22.08
C CYS A 155 -2.07 1.20 21.35
N PHE A 156 -1.70 0.99 20.09
CA PHE A 156 -1.09 2.01 19.23
C PHE A 156 -2.13 2.78 18.43
N TYR A 157 -3.42 2.55 18.67
CA TYR A 157 -4.49 3.11 17.87
C TYR A 157 -5.30 4.19 18.62
N SER A 158 -5.59 5.27 17.91
CA SER A 158 -6.55 6.32 18.28
C SER A 158 -7.70 6.31 17.29
N ASN A 159 -8.93 6.41 17.79
CA ASN A 159 -10.13 6.59 16.96
C ASN A 159 -10.14 7.95 16.23
N ILE A 160 -9.37 8.93 16.70
CA ILE A 160 -9.27 10.26 16.11
C ILE A 160 -8.19 10.30 15.02
N THR A 161 -7.01 9.73 15.29
CA THR A 161 -5.82 9.93 14.45
C THR A 161 -5.29 8.66 13.78
N GLY A 162 -5.90 7.50 14.01
CA GLY A 162 -5.38 6.22 13.55
C GLY A 162 -4.18 5.75 14.38
N THR A 163 -3.20 5.09 13.75
CA THR A 163 -2.02 4.58 14.45
C THR A 163 -1.13 5.72 14.97
N LEU A 164 -1.04 5.85 16.29
CA LEU A 164 -0.30 6.87 17.03
C LEU A 164 1.22 6.71 16.88
N SER A 165 1.74 5.50 17.11
CA SER A 165 3.15 5.14 16.94
C SER A 165 3.36 3.64 17.16
N VAL A 166 3.93 2.93 16.19
CA VAL A 166 4.35 1.53 16.38
C VAL A 166 5.74 1.52 17.02
N PRO A 167 5.96 0.79 18.13
CA PRO A 167 7.27 0.71 18.75
C PRO A 167 8.30 0.17 17.79
N CYS A 168 9.47 0.80 17.82
CA CYS A 168 10.61 0.47 16.97
C CYS A 168 10.92 -1.05 16.99
N LYS A 169 10.86 -1.70 18.16
CA LYS A 169 11.10 -3.15 18.31
C LYS A 169 10.09 -4.00 17.54
N ARG A 170 8.81 -3.61 17.55
CA ARG A 170 7.74 -4.37 16.89
C ARG A 170 7.77 -4.20 15.38
N TRP A 171 8.03 -2.97 14.92
CA TRP A 171 8.32 -2.70 13.51
C TRP A 171 9.49 -3.55 13.00
N HIS A 172 10.64 -3.54 13.69
CA HIS A 172 11.79 -4.36 13.33
C HIS A 172 11.49 -5.87 13.36
N GLY A 173 10.65 -6.33 14.28
CA GLY A 173 10.17 -7.71 14.30
C GLY A 173 9.43 -8.10 13.02
N ALA A 174 8.45 -7.28 12.59
CA ALA A 174 7.72 -7.51 11.34
C ALA A 174 8.66 -7.54 10.12
N GLN A 175 9.59 -6.58 10.03
CA GLN A 175 10.58 -6.53 8.95
C GLN A 175 11.53 -7.74 8.98
N SER A 176 11.83 -8.29 10.16
CA SER A 176 12.71 -9.46 10.27
C SER A 176 12.04 -10.72 9.73
N VAL A 177 10.75 -10.92 10.02
CA VAL A 177 9.95 -12.03 9.46
C VAL A 177 9.83 -11.90 7.94
N GLU A 178 9.54 -10.69 7.46
CA GLU A 178 9.48 -10.38 6.04
C GLU A 178 10.83 -10.68 5.36
N LYS A 179 11.95 -10.26 5.97
CA LYS A 179 13.30 -10.49 5.47
C LYS A 179 13.60 -11.98 5.32
N ILE A 180 13.32 -12.77 6.36
CA ILE A 180 13.49 -14.23 6.34
C ILE A 180 12.66 -14.86 5.22
N THR A 181 11.42 -14.39 5.05
CA THR A 181 10.52 -14.90 4.02
C THR A 181 11.10 -14.70 2.62
N TRP A 182 11.57 -13.48 2.31
CA TRP A 182 12.05 -13.15 0.97
C TRP A 182 13.47 -13.64 0.68
N ASP A 183 14.35 -13.67 1.67
CA ASP A 183 15.72 -14.19 1.50
C ASP A 183 15.72 -15.69 1.16
N LYS A 184 14.77 -16.45 1.71
CA LYS A 184 14.63 -17.89 1.45
C LYS A 184 13.85 -18.20 0.18
N ARG A 185 13.19 -17.21 -0.42
CA ARG A 185 12.27 -17.43 -1.54
C ARG A 185 13.02 -17.46 -2.86
N VAL A 186 12.96 -18.61 -3.53
CA VAL A 186 13.62 -18.84 -4.84
C VAL A 186 12.67 -18.54 -6.01
N THR A 187 11.39 -18.31 -5.74
CA THR A 187 10.37 -18.13 -6.79
C THR A 187 10.60 -16.83 -7.58
N PRO A 188 10.35 -16.81 -8.90
CA PRO A 188 10.51 -15.61 -9.72
C PRO A 188 9.47 -14.51 -9.48
N THR A 189 8.39 -14.83 -8.76
CA THR A 189 7.21 -13.98 -8.64
C THR A 189 6.63 -14.10 -7.24
N ASP A 190 5.83 -13.11 -6.86
CA ASP A 190 4.85 -13.26 -5.79
C ASP A 190 3.44 -13.33 -6.34
N ARG A 191 3.14 -14.42 -7.05
CA ARG A 191 1.78 -14.74 -7.53
C ARG A 191 1.19 -13.66 -8.46
N ASN A 192 2.04 -12.78 -9.00
CA ASN A 192 1.71 -11.70 -9.91
C ASN A 192 0.74 -12.12 -11.03
N GLU A 193 0.98 -13.27 -11.66
CA GLU A 193 0.11 -13.81 -12.71
C GLU A 193 -1.26 -14.23 -12.18
N ALA A 194 -1.33 -14.83 -10.99
CA ALA A 194 -2.58 -15.20 -10.36
C ALA A 194 -3.40 -13.97 -9.95
N HIS A 195 -2.73 -12.91 -9.49
CA HIS A 195 -3.36 -11.62 -9.18
C HIS A 195 -3.94 -11.02 -10.46
N ALA A 196 -3.13 -10.92 -11.51
CA ALA A 196 -3.58 -10.42 -12.81
C ALA A 196 -4.78 -11.22 -13.34
N LYS A 197 -4.73 -12.57 -13.31
CA LYS A 197 -5.86 -13.44 -13.70
C LYS A 197 -7.14 -13.12 -12.92
N SER A 198 -7.03 -12.93 -11.61
CA SER A 198 -8.16 -12.61 -10.73
C SER A 198 -8.83 -11.27 -11.08
N PHE A 199 -8.07 -10.33 -11.64
CA PHE A 199 -8.56 -9.05 -12.18
C PHE A 199 -8.81 -9.06 -13.70
N ASN A 200 -8.96 -10.24 -14.32
CA ASN A 200 -9.10 -10.38 -15.77
C ASN A 200 -8.02 -9.59 -16.54
N TYR A 201 -6.78 -9.71 -16.09
CA TYR A 201 -5.59 -9.02 -16.59
C TYR A 201 -5.74 -7.50 -16.67
N TYR A 202 -6.53 -6.92 -15.76
CA TYR A 202 -6.77 -5.48 -15.70
C TYR A 202 -7.33 -4.91 -17.02
N LYS A 203 -8.03 -5.73 -17.82
CA LYS A 203 -8.59 -5.32 -19.12
C LYS A 203 -9.57 -4.15 -19.02
N SER A 204 -10.29 -4.05 -17.90
CA SER A 204 -11.24 -2.97 -17.64
C SER A 204 -10.57 -1.64 -17.29
N LEU A 205 -9.28 -1.63 -16.95
CA LEU A 205 -8.56 -0.38 -16.68
C LEU A 205 -8.31 0.39 -17.98
N PRO A 206 -8.33 1.74 -17.94
CA PRO A 206 -8.03 2.56 -19.11
C PRO A 206 -6.61 2.31 -19.63
N GLN A 207 -6.35 2.76 -20.85
CA GLN A 207 -5.02 2.64 -21.46
C GLN A 207 -3.98 3.54 -20.76
N HIS A 208 -4.44 4.67 -20.23
CA HIS A 208 -3.65 5.58 -19.42
C HIS A 208 -4.13 5.56 -17.97
N LEU A 209 -3.26 5.14 -17.06
CA LEU A 209 -3.57 4.87 -15.65
C LEU A 209 -3.33 6.08 -14.73
N GLY A 210 -2.80 7.19 -15.24
CA GLY A 210 -2.49 8.37 -14.42
C GLY A 210 -1.43 8.09 -13.36
N ASN A 211 -1.63 8.57 -12.14
CA ASN A 211 -0.70 8.41 -11.02
C ASN A 211 -1.02 7.16 -10.20
N ILE A 212 -0.05 6.27 -10.07
CA ILE A 212 -0.18 5.01 -9.32
C ILE A 212 0.58 5.12 -8.00
N ILE A 213 0.00 4.61 -6.93
CA ILE A 213 0.68 4.39 -5.66
C ILE A 213 0.42 2.97 -5.15
N GLU A 214 1.47 2.31 -4.67
CA GLU A 214 1.42 0.97 -4.09
C GLU A 214 2.10 0.96 -2.72
N ILE A 215 1.40 0.45 -1.71
CA ILE A 215 1.95 0.18 -0.37
C ILE A 215 2.23 -1.31 -0.24
N GLY A 216 3.38 -1.66 0.33
CA GLY A 216 3.77 -3.06 0.55
C GLY A 216 4.19 -3.75 -0.74
N ALA A 217 4.80 -3.01 -1.66
CA ALA A 217 5.12 -3.51 -2.99
C ALA A 217 5.98 -4.80 -2.98
N GLY A 218 6.74 -5.05 -1.92
CA GLY A 218 7.64 -6.20 -1.83
C GLY A 218 8.67 -6.22 -2.97
N PRO A 219 9.48 -7.28 -3.13
CA PRO A 219 10.44 -7.37 -4.24
C PRO A 219 9.78 -7.55 -5.62
N PHE A 220 8.49 -7.89 -5.68
CA PHE A 220 7.77 -8.29 -6.89
C PHE A 220 6.51 -7.44 -7.14
N THR A 221 6.54 -6.14 -6.83
CA THR A 221 5.48 -5.12 -7.06
C THR A 221 4.39 -5.52 -8.06
N GLN A 222 3.13 -5.44 -7.64
CA GLN A 222 2.00 -5.71 -8.53
C GLN A 222 1.82 -4.62 -9.57
N ALA A 223 2.32 -3.39 -9.31
CA ALA A 223 2.32 -2.31 -10.30
C ALA A 223 2.94 -2.76 -11.63
N GLN A 224 3.96 -3.63 -11.63
CA GLN A 224 4.53 -4.18 -12.86
C GLN A 224 3.49 -4.93 -13.72
N THR A 225 2.60 -5.70 -13.10
CA THR A 225 1.54 -6.41 -13.83
C THR A 225 0.41 -5.49 -14.26
N ILE A 226 0.02 -4.54 -13.39
CA ILE A 226 -1.04 -3.57 -13.67
C ILE A 226 -0.68 -2.72 -14.88
N VAL A 227 0.58 -2.30 -15.02
CA VAL A 227 1.02 -1.44 -16.13
C VAL A 227 1.32 -2.19 -17.42
N GLN A 228 1.22 -3.52 -17.45
CA GLN A 228 1.54 -4.30 -18.64
C GLN A 228 0.60 -3.93 -19.81
N GLY A 229 1.20 -3.46 -20.90
CA GLY A 229 0.46 -2.96 -22.07
C GLY A 229 -0.13 -1.55 -21.91
N LYS A 230 -0.03 -0.91 -20.75
CA LYS A 230 -0.64 0.39 -20.43
C LYS A 230 0.41 1.49 -20.21
N THR A 231 -0.02 2.74 -20.08
CA THR A 231 0.84 3.85 -19.66
C THR A 231 0.43 4.36 -18.29
N ALA A 232 1.39 4.90 -17.54
CA ALA A 232 1.16 5.63 -16.31
C ALA A 232 1.95 6.95 -16.35
N THR A 233 1.40 7.99 -15.74
CA THR A 233 2.07 9.29 -15.53
C THR A 233 3.19 9.13 -14.52
N SER A 234 2.88 8.50 -13.38
CA SER A 234 3.86 8.21 -12.34
C SER A 234 3.48 6.94 -11.58
N ILE A 235 4.48 6.31 -10.96
CA ILE A 235 4.33 5.12 -10.11
C ILE A 235 5.13 5.36 -8.85
N THR A 236 4.48 5.34 -7.69
CA THR A 236 5.14 5.44 -6.40
C THR A 236 4.99 4.14 -5.63
N LEU A 237 6.12 3.53 -5.28
CA LEU A 237 6.17 2.34 -4.41
C LEU A 237 6.60 2.78 -3.01
N ILE A 238 5.80 2.45 -2.00
CA ILE A 238 6.12 2.64 -0.59
C ILE A 238 6.41 1.28 0.02
N GLU A 239 7.68 1.06 0.37
CA GLU A 239 8.15 -0.26 0.79
C GLU A 239 9.25 -0.15 1.86
N PRO A 240 8.97 -0.52 3.12
CA PRO A 240 9.91 -0.51 4.24
C PRO A 240 11.27 -1.16 3.96
N MET A 241 11.29 -2.29 3.25
CA MET A 241 12.48 -3.08 2.97
C MET A 241 13.02 -2.89 1.57
N ALA A 242 12.59 -1.82 0.87
CA ALA A 242 12.91 -1.61 -0.53
C ALA A 242 14.41 -1.77 -0.86
N PHE A 243 15.28 -1.19 -0.04
CA PHE A 243 16.73 -1.25 -0.25
C PHE A 243 17.30 -2.64 0.05
N HIS A 244 16.76 -3.37 1.03
CA HIS A 244 17.13 -4.76 1.26
C HIS A 244 16.80 -5.62 0.04
N TYR A 245 15.60 -5.44 -0.53
CA TYR A 245 15.20 -6.17 -1.73
C TYR A 245 16.07 -5.89 -2.95
N MET A 246 16.39 -4.62 -3.20
CA MET A 246 17.29 -4.25 -4.28
C MET A 246 18.66 -4.92 -4.13
N THR A 247 19.20 -5.00 -2.92
CA THR A 247 20.51 -5.60 -2.69
C THR A 247 20.45 -7.13 -2.76
N ASN A 248 19.56 -7.74 -1.97
CA ASN A 248 19.65 -9.14 -1.59
C ASN A 248 18.70 -10.07 -2.36
N VAL A 249 17.59 -9.56 -2.88
CA VAL A 249 16.65 -10.39 -3.65
C VAL A 249 17.08 -10.42 -5.11
N LYS A 250 17.47 -11.61 -5.59
CA LYS A 250 18.02 -11.81 -6.94
C LYS A 250 17.11 -11.27 -8.05
N ARG A 251 15.79 -11.45 -7.90
CA ARG A 251 14.76 -11.08 -8.89
C ARG A 251 13.88 -9.89 -8.44
N CYS A 252 14.45 -8.92 -7.72
CA CYS A 252 13.71 -7.71 -7.36
C CYS A 252 13.40 -6.86 -8.61
N PHE A 253 12.10 -6.59 -8.85
CA PHE A 253 11.56 -5.98 -10.08
C PHE A 253 11.91 -4.51 -10.28
N TYR A 254 12.34 -3.82 -9.23
CA TYR A 254 12.85 -2.44 -9.30
C TYR A 254 14.33 -2.33 -8.94
N LYS A 255 15.06 -3.46 -8.87
CA LYS A 255 16.49 -3.49 -8.54
C LYS A 255 17.33 -2.57 -9.43
N ASN A 256 17.02 -2.55 -10.72
CA ASN A 256 17.75 -1.77 -11.73
C ASN A 256 17.07 -0.43 -12.06
N GLY A 257 16.13 0.03 -11.24
CA GLY A 257 15.42 1.28 -11.51
C GLY A 257 14.52 1.23 -12.76
N SER A 258 14.17 0.06 -13.24
CA SER A 258 13.19 -0.10 -14.31
C SER A 258 12.39 -1.35 -14.02
N PHE A 259 11.08 -1.29 -14.20
CA PHE A 259 10.30 -2.52 -14.29
C PHE A 259 10.67 -3.22 -15.60
N GLU A 260 10.89 -4.53 -15.58
CA GLU A 260 11.27 -5.29 -16.77
C GLU A 260 10.28 -5.10 -17.94
N VAL A 261 9.01 -4.79 -17.63
CA VAL A 261 7.95 -4.51 -18.60
C VAL A 261 8.18 -3.22 -19.42
N PHE A 262 8.90 -2.22 -18.89
CA PHE A 262 9.26 -1.03 -19.67
C PHE A 262 10.33 -1.30 -20.73
N ARG A 263 11.16 -2.35 -20.57
CA ARG A 263 12.13 -2.75 -21.60
C ARG A 263 11.46 -3.40 -22.80
N GLN A 264 10.31 -4.07 -22.63
CA GLN A 264 9.61 -4.75 -23.72
C GLN A 264 8.89 -3.79 -24.70
N ARG A 265 8.72 -2.51 -24.35
CA ARG A 265 8.18 -1.51 -25.30
C ARG A 265 9.16 -1.09 -26.40
N PHE A 266 10.47 -1.28 -26.23
CA PHE A 266 11.43 -0.98 -27.30
C PHE A 266 11.62 -2.14 -28.29
N TYR A 267 11.46 -3.39 -27.86
CA TYR A 267 11.67 -4.54 -28.73
C TYR A 267 10.46 -4.94 -29.59
N LEU A 268 9.24 -4.65 -29.14
CA LEU A 268 8.03 -5.00 -29.92
C LEU A 268 7.68 -3.96 -31.00
N TYR A 269 8.20 -2.73 -30.91
CA TYR A 269 7.97 -1.72 -31.96
C TYR A 269 8.96 -1.85 -33.13
N LEU A 270 10.19 -2.36 -32.89
CA LEU A 270 11.22 -2.55 -33.92
C LEU A 270 11.08 -3.86 -34.73
N ARG A 271 10.07 -4.70 -34.45
CA ARG A 271 9.76 -5.91 -35.23
C ARG A 271 8.49 -5.79 -36.07
N ARG A 272 7.85 -4.62 -36.10
CA ARG A 272 6.63 -4.35 -36.87
C ARG A 272 6.73 -3.08 -37.74
N SER A 273 7.95 -2.61 -37.98
CA SER A 273 8.27 -1.53 -38.92
C SER A 273 9.24 -2.05 -39.96
#